data_AF-E6MLB5-F1
#
_entry.id   AF-E6MLB5-F1
#
_cell.length_a   1.000
_cell.length_b   1.000
_cell.length_c   1.000
_cell.angle_alpha   90.00
_cell.angle_beta   90.00
_cell.angle_gamma   90.00
#
_symmetry.space_group_name_H-M   'P 1'
#
loop_
_entity.id
_entity.type
_entity.pdbx_description
1 polymer ?
#
loop_
_entity_poly.entity_id
_entity_poly.type
_entity_poly.pdbx_seq_one_letter_code
_entity_poly.pdbx_strand_id
1 'polypeptide(L)'
;MDVAVDIRKSSPTFGKYVMVELSEENKRQLFIPRGFAHGFLVLSDEAIFTYKVDNVYAPQHEASIRWNDEQIHIEWPIDSKDVLTSEKDLKACSLQDAELFD
;
A
#
# COMPACT_ATOMS: atom_id res chain seq x y z
N MET A 1 -6.98 7.95 -1.05
CA MET A 1 -7.18 6.87 -0.07
C MET A 1 -5.86 6.18 0.19
N ASP A 2 -5.37 6.18 1.42
CA ASP A 2 -4.06 5.65 1.81
C ASP A 2 -4.24 4.36 2.64
N VAL A 3 -3.43 3.33 2.38
CA VAL A 3 -3.61 1.99 2.95
C VAL A 3 -2.28 1.46 3.48
N ALA A 4 -2.31 0.92 4.70
CA ALA A 4 -1.21 0.18 5.30
C ALA A 4 -1.65 -1.25 5.62
N VAL A 5 -0.89 -2.23 5.13
CA VAL A 5 -1.14 -3.67 5.34
C VAL A 5 -0.09 -4.24 6.28
N ASP A 6 -0.53 -4.97 7.29
CA ASP A 6 0.36 -5.65 8.21
C ASP A 6 0.95 -6.92 7.56
N ILE A 7 2.25 -6.89 7.27
CA ILE A 7 2.97 -8.01 6.64
C ILE A 7 3.93 -8.72 7.62
N ARG A 8 3.77 -8.49 8.93
CA ARG A 8 4.60 -9.10 9.98
C ARG A 8 4.10 -10.51 10.27
N LYS A 9 4.89 -11.53 9.96
CA LYS A 9 4.49 -12.96 10.07
C LYS A 9 4.00 -13.34 11.47
N SER A 10 4.59 -12.75 12.50
CA SER A 10 4.28 -13.01 13.91
C SER A 10 3.07 -12.21 14.43
N SER A 11 2.52 -11.28 13.64
CA SER A 11 1.46 -10.39 14.08
C SER A 11 0.10 -11.08 14.15
N PRO A 12 -0.70 -10.85 15.21
CA PRO A 12 -2.09 -11.32 15.27
C PRO A 12 -2.99 -10.65 14.23
N THR A 13 -2.55 -9.55 13.62
CA THR A 13 -3.27 -8.82 12.57
C THR A 13 -2.65 -8.99 11.19
N PHE A 14 -1.81 -10.02 10.98
CA PHE A 14 -1.21 -10.31 9.68
C PHE A 14 -2.26 -10.34 8.56
N GLY A 15 -1.96 -9.68 7.44
CA GLY A 15 -2.85 -9.55 6.27
C GLY A 15 -4.02 -8.57 6.46
N LYS A 16 -4.19 -7.97 7.65
CA LYS A 16 -5.18 -6.92 7.88
C LYS A 16 -4.60 -5.56 7.48
N TYR A 17 -5.50 -4.65 7.14
CA TYR A 17 -5.13 -3.31 6.72
C TYR A 17 -5.91 -2.24 7.46
N VAL A 18 -5.32 -1.05 7.51
CA VAL A 18 -6.02 0.19 7.83
C VAL A 18 -6.09 1.04 6.57
N MET A 19 -7.20 1.76 6.40
CA MET A 19 -7.46 2.64 5.27
C MET A 19 -7.84 4.02 5.80
N VAL A 20 -7.19 5.06 5.29
CA VAL A 20 -7.37 6.44 5.74
C VAL A 20 -7.44 7.38 4.55
N GLU A 21 -8.47 8.22 4.51
CA GLU A 21 -8.53 9.31 3.54
C GLU A 21 -7.55 10.42 3.95
N LEU A 22 -6.60 10.72 3.07
CA LEU A 22 -5.69 11.86 3.18
C LEU A 22 -6.09 12.89 2.12
N SER A 23 -6.32 14.13 2.56
CA SER A 23 -6.70 15.21 1.66
C SER A 23 -6.08 16.53 2.10
N GLU A 24 -6.07 17.50 1.19
CA GLU A 24 -5.67 18.86 1.53
C GLU A 24 -6.63 19.53 2.52
N GLU A 25 -7.85 19.06 2.68
CA GLU A 25 -8.80 19.63 3.63
C GLU A 25 -8.56 19.10 5.04
N ASN A 26 -8.37 17.78 5.19
CA ASN A 26 -8.26 17.16 6.50
C ASN A 26 -6.84 17.24 7.09
N LYS A 27 -5.83 17.50 6.26
CA LYS A 27 -4.40 17.66 6.64
C LYS A 27 -3.86 16.49 7.48
N ARG A 28 -4.44 15.30 7.36
CA ARG A 28 -3.99 14.11 8.07
C ARG A 28 -2.67 13.61 7.49
N GLN A 29 -1.92 12.91 8.32
CA GLN A 29 -0.72 12.18 7.93
C GLN A 29 -0.85 10.76 8.44
N LEU A 30 -0.49 9.78 7.61
CA LEU A 30 -0.42 8.38 8.01
C LEU A 30 1.05 8.00 8.20
N PHE A 31 1.40 7.57 9.40
CA PHE A 31 2.72 7.00 9.67
C PHE A 31 2.68 5.50 9.42
N ILE A 32 3.61 5.02 8.60
CA ILE A 32 3.75 3.60 8.25
C ILE A 32 4.98 3.04 9.00
N PRO A 33 4.80 2.20 10.02
CA PRO A 33 5.92 1.56 10.71
C PRO A 33 6.63 0.56 9.79
N ARG A 34 7.90 0.23 10.11
CA ARG A 34 8.59 -0.90 9.46
C ARG A 34 7.79 -2.20 9.65
N GLY A 35 7.78 -3.04 8.61
CA GLY A 35 6.99 -4.27 8.57
C GLY A 35 5.55 -4.10 8.10
N PHE A 36 5.21 -2.95 7.52
CA PHE A 36 3.95 -2.75 6.81
C PHE A 36 4.21 -2.52 5.33
N ALA A 37 3.33 -3.05 4.49
CA ALA A 37 3.23 -2.63 3.09
C ALA A 37 2.35 -1.38 3.00
N HIS A 38 2.67 -0.50 2.05
CA HIS A 38 1.97 0.78 1.86
C HIS A 38 1.55 0.94 0.40
N GLY A 39 0.35 1.48 0.19
CA GLY A 39 -0.15 1.84 -1.14
C GLY A 39 -1.26 2.88 -1.02
N PHE A 40 -1.54 3.59 -2.11
CA PHE A 40 -2.59 4.61 -2.14
C PHE A 40 -3.31 4.67 -3.48
N LEU A 41 -4.53 5.19 -3.45
CA LEU A 41 -5.36 5.53 -4.60
C LEU A 41 -5.62 7.04 -4.59
N VAL A 42 -5.30 7.70 -5.71
CA VAL A 42 -5.66 9.11 -5.94
C VAL A 42 -7.16 9.20 -6.21
N LEU A 43 -7.87 10.09 -5.51
CA LEU A 43 -9.33 10.26 -5.60
C LEU A 43 -9.77 11.52 -6.38
N SER A 44 -8.81 12.32 -6.83
CA SER A 44 -8.98 13.57 -7.56
C SER A 44 -8.25 13.52 -8.90
N ASP A 45 -8.54 14.45 -9.81
CA ASP A 45 -7.85 14.53 -11.10
C ASP A 45 -6.34 14.69 -10.94
N GLU A 46 -5.92 15.42 -9.91
CA GLU A 46 -4.52 15.64 -9.54
C GLU A 46 -4.31 15.52 -8.04
N ALA A 47 -3.14 15.05 -7.62
CA ALA A 47 -2.73 15.05 -6.22
C ALA A 47 -1.21 15.26 -6.09
N ILE A 48 -0.81 16.06 -5.10
CA ILE A 48 0.57 16.16 -4.65
C ILE A 48 0.71 15.26 -3.41
N PHE A 49 1.51 14.20 -3.55
CA PHE A 49 1.78 13.26 -2.47
C PHE A 49 3.21 13.40 -1.99
N THR A 50 3.40 13.77 -0.73
CA THR A 50 4.72 13.91 -0.11
C THR A 50 4.83 12.99 1.09
N TYR A 51 5.90 12.22 1.15
CA TYR A 51 6.18 11.32 2.26
C TYR A 51 7.63 11.49 2.72
N LYS A 52 7.86 11.28 4.01
CA LYS A 52 9.19 11.26 4.60
C LYS A 52 9.63 9.81 4.74
N VAL A 53 10.89 9.55 4.40
CA VAL A 53 11.51 8.23 4.53
C VAL A 53 12.60 8.28 5.57
N ASP A 54 12.83 7.16 6.25
CA ASP A 54 13.89 7.00 7.23
C ASP A 54 15.21 6.50 6.58
N ASN A 55 15.18 6.12 5.29
CA ASN A 55 16.32 5.60 4.52
C ASN A 55 16.31 6.07 3.06
N VAL A 56 17.46 5.93 2.40
CA VAL A 56 17.63 6.21 0.97
C VAL A 56 17.00 5.10 0.12
N TYR A 57 16.49 5.44 -1.06
CA TYR A 57 15.93 4.47 -1.99
C TYR A 57 16.96 3.41 -2.40
N ALA A 58 16.55 2.14 -2.31
CA ALA A 58 17.36 0.97 -2.63
C ALA A 58 16.51 -0.04 -3.42
N PRO A 59 16.43 0.06 -4.76
CA PRO A 59 15.51 -0.73 -5.59
C PRO A 59 15.71 -2.25 -5.44
N GLN A 60 16.92 -2.69 -5.13
CA GLN A 60 17.25 -4.11 -4.92
C GLN A 60 16.61 -4.71 -3.66
N HIS A 61 16.06 -3.87 -2.77
CA HIS A 61 15.33 -4.28 -1.56
C HIS A 61 13.84 -3.92 -1.65
N GLU A 62 13.37 -3.51 -2.83
CA GLU A 62 11.96 -3.22 -3.04
C GLU A 62 11.19 -4.53 -3.26
N ALA A 63 10.08 -4.69 -2.55
CA ALA A 63 9.12 -5.77 -2.72
C ALA A 63 7.72 -5.20 -2.97
N SER A 64 6.85 -5.97 -3.61
CA SER A 64 5.50 -5.53 -3.97
C SER A 64 4.48 -6.66 -3.83
N ILE A 65 3.30 -6.30 -3.34
CA ILE A 65 2.11 -7.16 -3.28
C ILE A 65 1.10 -6.56 -4.26
N ARG A 66 0.40 -7.41 -5.02
CA ARG A 66 -0.66 -6.95 -5.92
C ARG A 66 -1.72 -6.18 -5.15
N TRP A 67 -2.16 -5.05 -5.72
CA TRP A 67 -3.08 -4.13 -5.04
C TRP A 67 -4.47 -4.77 -4.76
N ASN A 68 -4.88 -5.73 -5.59
CA ASN A 68 -6.14 -6.46 -5.51
C ASN A 68 -5.97 -7.89 -4.97
N ASP A 69 -5.02 -8.09 -4.07
CA ASP A 69 -4.78 -9.40 -3.47
C ASP A 69 -6.03 -9.95 -2.78
N GLU A 70 -6.40 -11.20 -3.11
CA GLU A 70 -7.64 -11.83 -2.61
C GLU A 70 -7.59 -12.11 -1.11
N GLN A 71 -6.39 -12.26 -0.53
CA GLN A 71 -6.24 -12.55 0.90
C GLN A 71 -6.31 -11.27 1.74
N ILE A 72 -5.70 -10.18 1.28
CA ILE A 72 -5.81 -8.86 1.94
C ILE A 72 -7.21 -8.29 1.74
N HIS A 73 -7.76 -8.43 0.53
CA HIS A 73 -9.10 -8.00 0.13
C HIS A 73 -9.37 -6.51 0.47
N ILE A 74 -8.51 -5.63 -0.06
CA ILE A 74 -8.68 -4.19 0.11
C ILE A 74 -9.88 -3.72 -0.72
N GLU A 75 -10.85 -3.08 -0.06
CA GLU A 75 -12.02 -2.49 -0.72
C GLU A 75 -11.68 -1.10 -1.28
N TRP A 76 -10.92 -1.08 -2.37
CA TRP A 76 -10.55 0.18 -3.03
C TRP A 76 -11.80 0.87 -3.62
N PRO A 77 -12.00 2.19 -3.40
CA PRO A 77 -13.15 2.93 -3.90
C PRO A 77 -12.99 3.30 -5.39
N ILE A 78 -12.74 2.30 -6.24
CA ILE A 78 -12.59 2.41 -7.69
C ILE A 78 -13.00 1.09 -8.36
N ASP A 79 -13.54 1.15 -9.57
CA ASP A 79 -13.74 -0.06 -10.36
C ASP A 79 -12.37 -0.58 -10.85
N SER A 80 -12.13 -1.87 -10.71
CA SER A 80 -10.91 -2.55 -11.17
C SER A 80 -10.52 -2.22 -12.61
N LYS A 81 -11.49 -1.96 -13.51
CA LYS A 81 -11.23 -1.62 -14.92
C LYS A 81 -10.65 -0.21 -15.11
N ASP A 82 -10.87 0.67 -14.14
CA ASP A 82 -10.46 2.08 -14.18
C ASP A 82 -9.12 2.30 -13.44
N VAL A 83 -8.56 1.25 -12.85
CA VAL A 83 -7.26 1.32 -12.16
C VAL A 83 -6.14 1.57 -13.16
N LEU A 84 -5.47 2.70 -12.99
CA LEU A 84 -4.24 3.04 -13.70
C LEU A 84 -3.07 2.86 -12.74
N THR A 85 -2.18 1.93 -13.05
CA THR A 85 -0.99 1.65 -12.25
C THR A 85 0.19 1.24 -13.14
N SER A 86 1.38 1.16 -12.56
CA SER A 86 2.58 0.81 -13.31
C SER A 86 2.56 -0.67 -13.75
N GLU A 87 3.33 -1.01 -14.80
CA GLU A 87 3.53 -2.41 -15.16
C GLU A 87 4.16 -3.25 -14.05
N LYS A 88 4.96 -2.62 -13.19
CA LYS A 88 5.60 -3.28 -12.04
C LYS A 88 4.54 -3.77 -11.07
N ASP A 89 3.59 -2.89 -10.73
CA ASP A 89 2.54 -3.20 -9.76
C ASP A 89 1.51 -4.19 -10.32
N LEU A 90 1.25 -4.17 -11.65
CA LEU A 90 0.44 -5.18 -12.32
C LEU A 90 1.06 -6.59 -12.28
N LYS A 91 2.40 -6.67 -12.22
CA LYS A 91 3.16 -7.93 -12.16
C LYS A 91 3.49 -8.36 -10.72
N ALA A 92 3.03 -7.61 -9.71
CA ALA A 92 3.30 -7.92 -8.32
C ALA A 92 2.69 -9.27 -7.90
N CYS A 93 3.36 -9.93 -6.96
CA CYS A 93 2.98 -11.25 -6.47
C CYS A 93 1.79 -11.17 -5.48
N SER A 94 1.25 -12.34 -5.12
CA SER A 94 0.21 -12.43 -4.08
C SER A 94 0.82 -12.21 -2.68
N LEU A 95 0.01 -11.95 -1.66
CA LEU A 95 0.50 -11.89 -0.27
C LEU A 95 1.20 -13.19 0.14
N GLN A 96 0.73 -14.33 -0.36
CA GLN A 96 1.31 -15.65 -0.08
C GLN A 96 2.74 -15.80 -0.60
N ASP A 97 3.05 -15.19 -1.75
CA ASP A 97 4.34 -15.30 -2.43
C ASP A 97 5.27 -14.10 -2.13
N ALA A 98 4.79 -13.12 -1.36
CA ALA A 98 5.51 -11.89 -1.08
C ALA A 98 6.67 -12.10 -0.11
N GLU A 99 7.66 -11.21 -0.21
CA GLU A 99 8.67 -11.06 0.83
C GLU A 99 8.02 -10.40 2.06
N LEU A 100 7.90 -11.18 3.15
CA LEU A 100 7.21 -10.78 4.37
C LEU A 100 8.20 -10.41 5.48
N PHE A 101 7.75 -9.58 6.41
CA PHE A 101 8.55 -9.13 7.55
C PHE A 101 8.53 -10.17 8.68
N ASP A 102 9.70 -10.51 9.23
CA ASP A 102 9.83 -11.44 10.37
C ASP A 102 9.48 -10.80 11.73
#